data_AF-A0A323TG56-F1
#
_entry.id   AF-A0A323TG56-F1
#
_cell.length_a   1.000
_cell.length_b   1.000
_cell.length_c   1.000
_cell.angle_alpha   90.00
_cell.angle_beta   90.00
_cell.angle_gamma   90.00
#
_symmetry.space_group_name_H-M   'P 1'
#
loop_
_entity.id
_entity.type
_entity.pdbx_description
1 polymer ?
#
loop_
_entity_poly.entity_id
_entity_poly.type
_entity_poly.pdbx_seq_one_letter_code
_entity_poly.pdbx_strand_id
1 'polypeptide(L)'
;MFQQLKNKFEAKRAVWSQETQQRMTEYAELERKTALLEMKRNEKMQSLVNTEVEKYLRTVHPTFLLKPDVSRALLNMLHARSEGTVSININMTKEMRKAYSFYHSELKIFLNLLERKGYVIEGSEETFLNTFLTKLRENNYRLCLDIYGDFVPEGATLFEAFDRYFDIVEDDYKYESGNVDFFASYLNQKNIDFSWTKGRLKRKLKQYEKANKHEFKLKQLERRLREIS
;
A
#
# COMPACT_ATOMS: atom_id res chain seq x y z
N MET A 1 -53.49 33.95 -42.35
CA MET A 1 -53.70 33.38 -41.00
C MET A 1 -52.72 32.25 -40.65
N PHE A 2 -52.53 31.24 -41.51
CA PHE A 2 -51.62 30.11 -41.26
C PHE A 2 -50.14 30.50 -41.06
N GLN A 3 -49.62 31.46 -41.83
CA GLN A 3 -48.24 31.96 -41.70
C GLN A 3 -47.95 32.56 -40.31
N GLN A 4 -48.90 33.33 -39.76
CA GLN A 4 -48.75 33.96 -38.45
C GLN A 4 -48.80 32.95 -37.30
N LEU A 5 -49.60 31.88 -37.44
CA LEU A 5 -49.62 30.77 -36.50
C LEU A 5 -48.31 29.97 -36.52
N LYS A 6 -47.77 29.71 -37.71
CA LYS A 6 -46.48 29.04 -37.89
C LYS A 6 -45.33 29.84 -37.24
N ASN A 7 -45.27 31.15 -37.49
CA ASN A 7 -44.27 32.03 -36.90
C ASN A 7 -44.38 32.11 -35.37
N LYS A 8 -45.61 32.14 -34.81
CA LYS A 8 -45.82 32.09 -33.35
C LYS A 8 -45.38 30.75 -32.74
N PHE A 9 -45.55 29.64 -33.45
CA PHE A 9 -45.15 28.32 -32.99
C PHE A 9 -43.62 28.15 -33.02
N GLU A 10 -42.98 28.63 -34.09
CA GLU A 10 -41.52 28.66 -34.22
C GLU A 10 -40.88 29.57 -33.16
N ALA A 11 -41.47 30.74 -32.90
CA ALA A 11 -41.02 31.63 -31.82
C ALA A 11 -41.14 30.97 -30.44
N LYS A 12 -42.26 30.30 -30.13
CA LYS A 12 -42.40 29.54 -28.87
C LYS A 12 -41.40 28.38 -28.75
N ARG A 13 -41.12 27.68 -29.84
CA ARG A 13 -40.13 26.61 -29.89
C ARG A 13 -38.70 27.14 -29.68
N ALA A 14 -38.38 28.31 -30.24
CA ALA A 14 -37.11 28.97 -30.03
C ALA A 14 -36.91 29.41 -28.57
N VAL A 15 -37.93 30.02 -27.96
CA VAL A 15 -37.91 30.38 -26.52
C VAL A 15 -37.73 29.14 -25.65
N TRP A 16 -38.49 28.07 -25.91
CA TRP A 16 -38.35 26.83 -25.14
C TRP A 16 -36.96 26.18 -25.34
N SER A 17 -36.41 26.20 -26.55
CA SER A 17 -35.06 25.72 -26.80
C SER A 17 -34.02 26.52 -26.02
N GLN A 18 -34.17 27.86 -25.95
CA GLN A 18 -33.27 28.71 -25.18
C GLN A 18 -33.40 28.45 -23.67
N GLU A 19 -34.62 28.36 -23.14
CA GLU A 19 -34.85 28.04 -21.73
C GLU A 19 -34.34 26.64 -21.35
N THR A 20 -34.44 25.67 -22.26
CA THR A 20 -33.91 24.32 -22.04
C THR A 20 -32.39 24.33 -22.08
N GLN A 21 -31.79 25.02 -23.05
CA GLN A 21 -30.34 25.19 -23.13
C GLN A 21 -29.78 25.87 -21.88
N GLN A 22 -30.46 26.91 -21.39
CA GLN A 22 -30.08 27.63 -20.18
C GLN A 22 -30.15 26.73 -18.94
N ARG A 23 -31.23 25.94 -18.80
CA ARG A 23 -31.35 24.94 -17.72
C ARG A 23 -30.26 23.87 -17.78
N MET A 24 -29.91 23.39 -18.98
CA MET A 24 -28.83 22.42 -19.15
C MET A 24 -27.47 23.02 -18.78
N THR A 25 -27.19 24.28 -19.14
CA THR A 25 -25.95 24.95 -18.75
C THR A 25 -25.87 25.20 -17.24
N GLU A 26 -26.96 25.64 -16.61
CA GLU A 26 -27.01 25.85 -15.16
C GLU A 26 -26.81 24.54 -14.39
N TYR A 27 -27.43 23.46 -14.85
CA TYR A 27 -27.26 22.13 -14.27
C TYR A 27 -25.82 21.60 -14.44
N ALA A 28 -25.25 21.73 -15.63
CA ALA A 28 -23.86 21.34 -15.89
C ALA A 28 -22.85 22.15 -15.06
N GLU A 29 -23.09 23.44 -14.84
CA GLU A 29 -22.28 24.28 -13.96
C GLU A 29 -22.40 23.85 -12.49
N LEU A 30 -23.60 23.50 -12.04
CA LEU A 30 -23.82 23.00 -10.70
C LEU A 30 -23.08 21.67 -10.48
N GLU A 31 -23.24 20.71 -11.40
CA GLU A 31 -22.52 19.42 -11.34
C GLU A 31 -21.00 19.62 -11.36
N ARG A 32 -20.50 20.55 -12.17
CA ARG A 32 -19.07 20.86 -12.20
C ARG A 32 -18.59 21.43 -10.86
N LYS A 33 -19.37 22.33 -10.25
CA LYS A 33 -19.03 22.93 -8.94
C LYS A 33 -19.07 21.90 -7.82
N THR A 34 -20.09 21.02 -7.79
CA THR A 34 -20.20 19.96 -6.79
C THR A 34 -19.06 18.95 -6.93
N ALA A 35 -18.77 18.49 -8.16
CA ALA A 35 -17.66 17.59 -8.42
C ALA A 35 -16.31 18.19 -7.97
N LEU A 36 -16.07 19.48 -8.24
CA LEU A 36 -14.83 20.15 -7.82
C LEU A 36 -14.72 20.27 -6.29
N LEU A 37 -15.83 20.53 -5.59
CA LEU A 37 -15.86 20.55 -4.13
C LEU A 37 -15.59 19.16 -3.53
N GLU A 38 -16.16 18.11 -4.10
CA GLU A 38 -15.92 16.72 -3.70
C GLU A 38 -14.46 16.32 -3.94
N MET A 39 -13.89 16.66 -5.10
CA MET A 39 -12.47 16.43 -5.39
C MET A 39 -11.57 17.08 -4.34
N LYS A 40 -11.79 18.36 -4.04
CA LYS A 40 -11.00 19.08 -3.02
C LYS A 40 -11.15 18.46 -1.63
N ARG A 41 -12.36 18.01 -1.28
CA ARG A 41 -12.60 17.32 0.00
C ARG A 41 -11.83 16.01 0.06
N ASN A 42 -11.87 15.22 -1.01
CA ASN A 42 -11.17 13.93 -1.10
C ASN A 42 -9.65 14.12 -1.05
N GLU A 43 -9.10 15.10 -1.76
CA GLU A 43 -7.68 15.46 -1.70
C GLU A 43 -7.25 15.84 -0.28
N LYS A 44 -8.06 16.65 0.42
CA LYS A 44 -7.78 17.04 1.80
C LYS A 44 -7.80 15.83 2.74
N MET A 45 -8.76 14.93 2.58
CA MET A 45 -8.84 13.70 3.39
C MET A 45 -7.66 12.77 3.10
N GLN A 46 -7.31 12.57 1.84
CA GLN A 46 -6.16 11.75 1.46
C GLN A 46 -4.85 12.34 2.01
N SER A 47 -4.67 13.67 1.96
CA SER A 47 -3.53 14.36 2.54
C SER A 47 -3.44 14.17 4.06
N LEU A 48 -4.57 14.28 4.77
CA LEU A 48 -4.66 14.01 6.20
C LEU A 48 -4.23 12.58 6.53
N VAL A 49 -4.82 11.59 5.85
CA VAL A 49 -4.49 10.17 6.08
C VAL A 49 -3.02 9.90 5.79
N ASN A 50 -2.50 10.35 4.65
CA ASN A 50 -1.09 10.20 4.28
C ASN A 50 -0.16 10.72 5.38
N THR A 51 -0.43 11.93 5.87
CA THR A 51 0.39 12.60 6.88
C THR A 51 0.35 11.88 8.22
N GLU A 52 -0.83 11.47 8.65
CA GLU A 52 -1.03 10.83 9.95
C GLU A 52 -0.53 9.38 9.98
N VAL A 53 -0.75 8.65 8.89
CA VAL A 53 -0.18 7.32 8.68
C VAL A 53 1.35 7.39 8.70
N GLU A 54 1.94 8.34 7.99
CA GLU A 54 3.40 8.50 7.98
C GLU A 54 3.95 8.76 9.39
N LYS A 55 3.33 9.67 10.16
CA LYS A 55 3.73 9.94 11.56
C LYS A 55 3.61 8.69 12.42
N TYR A 56 2.51 7.96 12.29
CA TYR A 56 2.27 6.74 13.05
C TYR A 56 3.32 5.66 12.73
N LEU A 57 3.62 5.45 11.46
CA LEU A 57 4.59 4.45 11.02
C LEU A 57 6.05 4.78 11.38
N ARG A 58 6.36 6.01 11.79
CA ARG A 58 7.65 6.33 12.42
C ARG A 58 7.78 5.77 13.84
N THR A 59 6.65 5.50 14.50
CA THR A 59 6.60 4.97 15.88
C THR A 59 6.45 3.46 15.91
N VAL A 60 5.77 2.87 14.91
CA VAL A 60 5.53 1.43 14.81
C VAL A 60 5.94 0.93 13.44
N HIS A 61 6.57 -0.26 13.38
CA HIS A 61 7.04 -0.84 12.12
C HIS A 61 6.47 -2.24 11.86
N PRO A 62 5.16 -2.37 11.59
CA PRO A 62 4.47 -3.66 11.48
C PRO A 62 4.70 -4.37 10.12
N THR A 63 5.94 -4.69 9.77
CA THR A 63 6.32 -5.28 8.47
C THR A 63 5.66 -6.62 8.15
N PHE A 64 5.11 -7.32 9.16
CA PHE A 64 4.29 -8.52 8.97
C PHE A 64 3.01 -8.25 8.17
N LEU A 65 2.51 -7.02 8.16
CA LEU A 65 1.34 -6.60 7.37
C LEU A 65 1.64 -6.54 5.85
N LEU A 66 2.91 -6.51 5.45
CA LEU A 66 3.29 -6.50 4.03
C LEU A 66 2.99 -7.83 3.32
N LYS A 67 2.63 -8.87 4.07
CA LYS A 67 2.15 -10.14 3.51
C LYS A 67 0.70 -10.03 3.07
N PRO A 68 0.36 -10.41 1.81
CA PRO A 68 -0.99 -10.29 1.28
C PRO A 68 -2.08 -10.93 2.14
N ASP A 69 -1.82 -12.13 2.69
CA ASP A 69 -2.81 -12.84 3.51
C ASP A 69 -3.06 -12.15 4.85
N VAL A 70 -2.03 -11.49 5.39
CA VAL A 70 -2.10 -10.78 6.66
C VAL A 70 -2.78 -9.42 6.47
N SER A 71 -2.45 -8.67 5.42
CA SER A 71 -3.17 -7.45 5.07
C SER A 71 -4.63 -7.71 4.75
N ARG A 72 -4.96 -8.83 4.09
CA ARG A 72 -6.37 -9.21 3.84
C ARG A 72 -7.10 -9.52 5.14
N ALA A 73 -6.47 -10.21 6.08
CA ALA A 73 -7.04 -10.43 7.40
C ALA A 73 -7.30 -9.09 8.14
N LEU A 74 -6.38 -8.12 8.02
CA LEU A 74 -6.58 -6.79 8.56
C LEU A 74 -7.75 -6.05 7.89
N LEU A 75 -7.88 -6.14 6.56
CA LEU A 75 -9.00 -5.56 5.83
C LEU A 75 -10.34 -6.09 6.33
N ASN A 76 -10.44 -7.42 6.51
CA ASN A 76 -11.65 -8.05 7.03
C ASN A 76 -11.99 -7.54 8.45
N MET A 77 -10.99 -7.27 9.29
CA MET A 77 -11.21 -6.69 10.62
C MET A 77 -11.69 -5.23 10.53
N LEU A 78 -11.20 -4.46 9.56
CA LEU A 78 -11.68 -3.09 9.31
C LEU A 78 -13.14 -3.09 8.85
N HIS A 79 -13.51 -3.98 7.92
CA HIS A 79 -14.91 -4.14 7.50
C HIS A 79 -15.81 -4.58 8.66
N ALA A 80 -15.39 -5.59 9.43
CA ALA A 80 -16.16 -6.05 10.57
C ALA A 80 -16.38 -4.94 11.60
N ARG A 81 -15.38 -4.07 11.83
CA ARG A 81 -15.53 -2.89 12.68
C ARG A 81 -16.62 -1.95 12.16
N SER A 82 -16.59 -1.62 10.87
CA SER A 82 -17.57 -0.73 10.24
C SER A 82 -18.99 -1.32 10.28
N GLU A 83 -19.11 -2.63 10.10
CA GLU A 83 -20.39 -3.36 10.17
C GLU A 83 -20.87 -3.62 11.62
N GLY A 84 -20.06 -3.30 12.63
CA GLY A 84 -20.35 -3.61 14.03
C GLY A 84 -20.29 -5.11 14.35
N THR A 85 -19.66 -5.92 13.50
CA THR A 85 -19.51 -7.37 13.65
C THR A 85 -18.14 -7.75 14.21
N VAL A 86 -18.02 -8.96 14.75
CA VAL A 86 -16.73 -9.50 15.24
C VAL A 86 -16.20 -10.51 14.23
N SER A 87 -15.10 -10.19 13.56
CA SER A 87 -14.40 -11.15 12.71
C SER A 87 -13.39 -11.96 13.54
N ILE A 88 -13.69 -13.23 13.82
CA ILE A 88 -12.70 -14.18 14.34
C ILE A 88 -12.58 -15.31 13.31
N ASN A 89 -11.40 -15.48 12.74
CA ASN A 89 -11.11 -16.61 11.87
C ASN A 89 -10.46 -17.73 12.70
N ILE A 90 -11.03 -18.93 12.68
CA ILE A 90 -10.58 -20.07 13.51
C ILE A 90 -9.22 -20.62 13.01
N ASN A 91 -8.84 -20.36 11.74
CA ASN A 91 -7.60 -20.84 11.13
C ASN A 91 -6.52 -19.76 10.98
N MET A 92 -6.24 -19.00 12.05
CA MET A 92 -5.24 -17.94 12.00
C MET A 92 -3.79 -18.44 12.07
N THR A 93 -2.99 -18.05 11.08
CA THR A 93 -1.53 -18.22 11.12
C THR A 93 -0.89 -17.40 12.24
N LYS A 94 0.37 -17.69 12.61
CA LYS A 94 1.12 -16.92 13.62
C LYS A 94 1.14 -15.41 13.32
N GLU A 95 1.25 -15.03 12.05
CA GLU A 95 1.30 -13.63 11.64
C GLU A 95 -0.08 -12.98 11.57
N MET A 96 -1.14 -13.73 11.24
CA MET A 96 -2.51 -13.26 11.40
C MET A 96 -2.83 -12.97 12.87
N ARG A 97 -2.35 -13.81 13.80
CA ARG A 97 -2.47 -13.55 15.25
C ARG A 97 -1.73 -12.29 15.68
N LYS A 98 -0.54 -12.03 15.11
CA LYS A 98 0.16 -10.75 15.31
C LYS A 98 -0.66 -9.58 14.78
N ALA A 99 -1.27 -9.69 13.60
CA ALA A 99 -2.12 -8.64 13.04
C ALA A 99 -3.37 -8.37 13.88
N TYR A 100 -4.01 -9.42 14.40
CA TYR A 100 -5.14 -9.27 15.33
C TYR A 100 -4.71 -8.57 16.62
N SER A 101 -3.60 -9.00 17.23
CA SER A 101 -3.06 -8.35 18.42
C SER A 101 -2.73 -6.87 18.15
N PHE A 102 -2.02 -6.59 17.06
CA PHE A 102 -1.67 -5.24 16.63
C PHE A 102 -2.91 -4.37 16.38
N TYR A 103 -3.94 -4.95 15.77
CA TYR A 103 -5.21 -4.29 15.53
C TYR A 103 -5.85 -3.84 16.85
N HIS A 104 -5.98 -4.76 17.80
CA HIS A 104 -6.64 -4.49 19.07
C HIS A 104 -5.81 -3.69 20.08
N SER A 105 -4.47 -3.71 19.99
CA SER A 105 -3.60 -2.99 20.91
C SER A 105 -3.36 -1.54 20.51
N GLU A 106 -2.96 -1.30 19.26
CA GLU A 106 -2.44 0.01 18.84
C GLU A 106 -3.25 0.60 17.69
N LEU A 107 -3.52 -0.18 16.65
CA LEU A 107 -4.15 0.34 15.43
C LEU A 107 -5.56 0.85 15.71
N LYS A 108 -6.36 0.17 16.54
CA LYS A 108 -7.70 0.63 16.92
C LYS A 108 -7.68 2.02 17.57
N ILE A 109 -6.67 2.32 18.38
CA ILE A 109 -6.50 3.64 19.00
C ILE A 109 -6.17 4.68 17.91
N PHE A 110 -5.26 4.34 17.00
CA PHE A 110 -4.92 5.21 15.87
C PHE A 110 -6.12 5.49 14.95
N LEU A 111 -6.95 4.49 14.64
CA LEU A 111 -8.18 4.66 13.87
C LEU A 111 -9.14 5.64 14.54
N ASN A 112 -9.34 5.51 15.85
CA ASN A 112 -10.18 6.45 16.61
C ASN A 112 -9.61 7.88 16.61
N LEU A 113 -8.27 8.03 16.60
CA LEU A 113 -7.63 9.35 16.48
C LEU A 113 -7.84 9.96 15.09
N LEU A 114 -7.79 9.16 14.02
CA LEU A 114 -8.09 9.62 12.66
C LEU A 114 -9.54 10.10 12.54
N GLU A 115 -10.48 9.36 13.13
CA GLU A 115 -11.89 9.74 13.15
C GLU A 115 -12.13 11.05 13.90
N ARG A 116 -11.45 11.27 15.04
CA ARG A 116 -11.47 12.56 15.73
C ARG A 116 -10.91 13.71 14.90
N LYS A 117 -10.00 13.41 13.97
CA LYS A 117 -9.45 14.40 13.01
C LYS A 117 -10.33 14.60 11.78
N GLY A 118 -11.48 13.92 11.72
CA GLY A 118 -12.49 14.09 10.67
C GLY A 118 -12.39 13.09 9.51
N TYR A 119 -11.52 12.07 9.60
CA TYR A 119 -11.46 11.01 8.59
C TYR A 119 -12.44 9.88 8.91
N VAL A 120 -13.35 9.57 8.00
CA VAL A 120 -14.31 8.48 8.17
C VAL A 120 -13.72 7.20 7.61
N ILE A 121 -13.56 6.18 8.46
CA ILE A 121 -13.02 4.87 8.05
C ILE A 121 -14.10 4.04 7.34
N GLU A 122 -15.34 4.14 7.79
CA GLU A 122 -16.48 3.44 7.20
C GLU A 122 -16.63 3.80 5.71
N GLY A 123 -16.64 2.78 4.86
CA GLY A 123 -16.68 2.94 3.40
C GLY A 123 -15.36 3.39 2.76
N SER A 124 -14.29 3.56 3.55
CA SER A 124 -12.94 3.96 3.10
C SER A 124 -11.86 2.99 3.60
N GLU A 125 -12.22 1.76 3.97
CA GLU A 125 -11.33 0.77 4.57
C GLU A 125 -10.21 0.35 3.61
N GLU A 126 -10.56 0.08 2.36
CA GLU A 126 -9.58 -0.28 1.32
C GLU A 126 -8.62 0.87 1.04
N THR A 127 -9.15 2.08 0.88
CA THR A 127 -8.34 3.29 0.64
C THR A 127 -7.38 3.55 1.79
N PHE A 128 -7.87 3.45 3.03
CA PHE A 128 -7.05 3.54 4.22
C PHE A 128 -5.95 2.48 4.24
N LEU A 129 -6.31 1.21 4.06
CA LEU A 129 -5.36 0.10 4.13
C LEU A 129 -4.32 0.20 3.02
N ASN A 130 -4.71 0.54 1.80
CA ASN A 130 -3.79 0.74 0.68
C ASN A 130 -2.81 1.89 0.96
N THR A 131 -3.31 3.00 1.51
CA THR A 131 -2.47 4.13 1.94
C THR A 131 -1.49 3.70 3.03
N PHE A 132 -2.00 2.99 4.05
CA PHE A 132 -1.21 2.46 5.16
C PHE A 132 -0.08 1.54 4.67
N LEU A 133 -0.42 0.56 3.83
CA LEU A 133 0.56 -0.40 3.30
C LEU A 133 1.57 0.26 2.37
N THR A 134 1.15 1.24 1.57
CA THR A 134 2.07 1.99 0.70
C THR A 134 3.10 2.75 1.53
N LYS A 135 2.65 3.49 2.54
CA LYS A 135 3.55 4.20 3.45
C LYS A 135 4.43 3.26 4.27
N LEU A 136 3.91 2.10 4.67
CA LEU A 136 4.71 1.08 5.34
C LEU A 136 5.81 0.52 4.43
N ARG A 137 5.53 0.28 3.15
CA ARG A 137 6.55 -0.15 2.18
C ARG A 137 7.60 0.93 1.94
N GLU A 138 7.19 2.18 1.77
CA GLU A 138 8.11 3.31 1.61
C GLU A 138 9.05 3.44 2.82
N ASN A 139 8.48 3.38 4.03
CA ASN A 139 9.27 3.46 5.27
C ASN A 139 10.19 2.26 5.44
N ASN A 140 9.68 1.04 5.19
CA ASN A 140 10.47 -0.19 5.24
C ASN A 140 11.62 -0.16 4.25
N TYR A 141 11.37 0.33 3.03
CA TYR A 141 12.41 0.46 2.02
C TYR A 141 13.51 1.41 2.47
N ARG A 142 13.15 2.60 2.97
CA ARG A 142 14.12 3.59 3.48
C ARG A 142 14.95 3.01 4.62
N LEU A 143 14.29 2.44 5.64
CA LEU A 143 14.98 1.86 6.79
C LEU A 143 15.93 0.74 6.39
N CYS A 144 15.50 -0.19 5.53
CA CYS A 144 16.38 -1.26 5.06
C CYS A 144 17.53 -0.74 4.20
N LEU A 145 17.31 0.29 3.38
CA LEU A 145 18.38 0.91 2.60
C LEU A 145 19.39 1.64 3.52
N ASP A 146 18.92 2.30 4.58
CA ASP A 146 19.78 2.95 5.56
C ASP A 146 20.63 1.94 6.34
N ILE A 147 20.09 0.74 6.63
CA ILE A 147 20.78 -0.33 7.36
C ILE A 147 21.77 -1.09 6.45
N TYR A 148 21.30 -1.54 5.29
CA TYR A 148 22.05 -2.45 4.41
C TYR A 148 22.84 -1.74 3.30
N GLY A 149 22.52 -0.47 3.03
CA GLY A 149 23.14 0.32 1.96
C GLY A 149 22.73 -0.12 0.56
N ASP A 150 23.33 0.52 -0.44
CA ASP A 150 23.27 0.07 -1.83
C ASP A 150 24.31 -1.03 -2.05
N PHE A 151 23.85 -2.28 -2.13
CA PHE A 151 24.72 -3.46 -2.17
C PHE A 151 24.69 -4.26 -3.47
N VAL A 152 23.90 -3.84 -4.45
CA VAL A 152 23.80 -4.53 -5.75
C VAL A 152 24.21 -3.55 -6.83
N PRO A 153 25.28 -3.84 -7.58
CA PRO A 153 25.73 -2.95 -8.65
C PRO A 153 24.69 -2.90 -9.78
N GLU A 154 24.73 -1.83 -10.55
CA GLU A 154 23.88 -1.68 -11.74
C GLU A 154 24.20 -2.78 -12.77
N GLY A 155 23.16 -3.36 -13.37
CA GLY A 155 23.31 -4.45 -14.35
C GLY A 155 23.62 -5.83 -13.75
N ALA A 156 23.60 -5.96 -12.42
CA ALA A 156 23.74 -7.27 -11.78
C ALA A 156 22.64 -8.24 -12.21
N THR A 157 23.00 -9.51 -12.32
CA THR A 157 22.05 -10.60 -12.52
C THR A 157 21.27 -10.87 -11.23
N LEU A 158 20.12 -11.55 -11.38
CA LEU A 158 19.32 -11.96 -10.23
C LEU A 158 20.08 -12.85 -9.24
N PHE A 159 20.99 -13.71 -9.72
CA PHE A 159 21.78 -14.59 -8.86
C PHE A 159 22.86 -13.82 -8.09
N GLU A 160 23.54 -12.87 -8.74
CA GLU A 160 24.49 -12.00 -8.04
C GLU A 160 23.79 -11.16 -6.96
N ALA A 161 22.58 -10.66 -7.25
CA ALA A 161 21.77 -9.97 -6.25
C ALA A 161 21.40 -10.88 -5.07
N PHE A 162 21.18 -12.17 -5.32
CA PHE A 162 20.92 -13.15 -4.25
C PHE A 162 22.15 -13.35 -3.38
N ASP A 163 23.32 -13.57 -3.99
CA ASP A 163 24.58 -13.69 -3.24
C ASP A 163 24.80 -12.49 -2.32
N ARG A 164 24.69 -11.27 -2.87
CA ARG A 164 24.88 -10.04 -2.10
C ARG A 164 23.84 -9.88 -0.98
N TYR A 165 22.60 -10.27 -1.23
CA TYR A 165 21.55 -10.28 -0.21
C TYR A 165 21.91 -11.21 0.96
N PHE A 166 22.43 -12.41 0.68
CA PHE A 166 22.83 -13.37 1.70
C PHE A 166 24.08 -12.95 2.48
N ASP A 167 24.95 -12.14 1.88
CA ASP A 167 26.16 -11.61 2.52
C ASP A 167 25.87 -10.47 3.51
N ILE A 168 24.81 -9.71 3.27
CA ILE A 168 24.53 -8.45 3.98
C ILE A 168 23.40 -8.56 4.99
N VAL A 169 22.32 -9.26 4.64
CA VAL A 169 21.17 -9.40 5.54
C VAL A 169 21.47 -10.47 6.59
N GLU A 170 21.19 -10.17 7.86
CA GLU A 170 21.47 -11.09 8.96
C GLU A 170 20.61 -12.35 8.89
N ASP A 171 21.17 -13.48 9.32
CA ASP A 171 20.57 -14.82 9.18
C ASP A 171 19.12 -14.90 9.70
N ASP A 172 18.85 -14.26 10.83
CA ASP A 172 17.53 -14.28 11.47
C ASP A 172 16.47 -13.50 10.66
N TYR A 173 16.90 -12.48 9.90
CA TYR A 173 16.00 -11.56 9.21
C TYR A 173 15.86 -11.84 7.70
N LYS A 174 16.70 -12.70 7.11
CA LYS A 174 16.71 -13.04 5.66
C LYS A 174 15.36 -13.42 5.08
N TYR A 175 14.47 -13.98 5.90
CA TYR A 175 13.18 -14.51 5.46
C TYR A 175 11.97 -13.77 6.04
N GLU A 176 12.19 -12.70 6.78
CA GLU A 176 11.10 -11.88 7.30
C GLU A 176 10.38 -11.14 6.18
N SER A 177 9.11 -10.82 6.39
CA SER A 177 8.32 -10.14 5.37
C SER A 177 8.89 -8.77 5.00
N GLY A 178 9.40 -8.02 5.97
CA GLY A 178 10.02 -6.71 5.74
C GLY A 178 11.19 -6.82 4.77
N ASN A 179 12.15 -7.70 5.05
CA ASN A 179 13.34 -7.86 4.22
C ASN A 179 13.03 -8.47 2.84
N VAL A 180 12.10 -9.41 2.76
CA VAL A 180 11.67 -9.96 1.45
C VAL A 180 10.93 -8.91 0.62
N ASP A 181 10.13 -8.05 1.25
CA ASP A 181 9.43 -6.94 0.59
C ASP A 181 10.40 -5.87 0.11
N PHE A 182 11.36 -5.50 0.96
CA PHE A 182 12.47 -4.62 0.63
C PHE A 182 13.24 -5.17 -0.57
N PHE A 183 13.70 -6.42 -0.50
CA PHE A 183 14.51 -7.01 -1.57
C PHE A 183 13.76 -7.07 -2.90
N ALA A 184 12.48 -7.45 -2.90
CA ALA A 184 11.65 -7.41 -4.11
C ALA A 184 11.58 -5.98 -4.71
N SER A 185 11.41 -4.97 -3.86
CA SER A 185 11.33 -3.57 -4.27
C SER A 185 12.68 -3.04 -4.76
N TYR A 186 13.76 -3.48 -4.12
CA TYR A 186 15.14 -3.15 -4.44
C TYR A 186 15.57 -3.71 -5.80
N LEU A 187 15.26 -4.99 -6.07
CA LEU A 187 15.48 -5.60 -7.38
C LEU A 187 14.77 -4.84 -8.51
N ASN A 188 13.52 -4.44 -8.29
CA ASN A 188 12.76 -3.65 -9.25
C ASN A 188 13.43 -2.28 -9.52
N GLN A 189 13.91 -1.60 -8.48
CA GLN A 189 14.62 -0.32 -8.65
C GLN A 189 15.95 -0.48 -9.38
N LYS A 190 16.62 -1.63 -9.22
CA LYS A 190 17.85 -1.97 -9.94
C LYS A 190 17.60 -2.49 -11.36
N ASN A 191 16.35 -2.49 -11.84
CA ASN A 191 15.93 -3.03 -13.13
C ASN A 191 16.33 -4.50 -13.32
N ILE A 192 16.42 -5.27 -12.24
CA ILE A 192 16.70 -6.69 -12.29
C ILE A 192 15.38 -7.41 -12.49
N ASP A 193 15.18 -7.96 -13.68
CA ASP A 193 13.90 -8.57 -14.05
C ASP A 193 13.62 -9.85 -13.24
N PHE A 194 12.47 -9.87 -12.58
CA PHE A 194 11.89 -11.06 -11.98
C PHE A 194 10.36 -10.98 -12.01
N SER A 195 9.71 -12.04 -12.49
CA SER A 195 8.25 -12.11 -12.61
C SER A 195 7.55 -12.76 -11.41
N TRP A 196 8.22 -12.82 -10.26
CA TRP A 196 7.76 -13.62 -9.12
C TRP A 196 7.00 -12.81 -8.08
N THR A 197 5.97 -13.43 -7.50
CA THR A 197 5.35 -12.91 -6.28
C THR A 197 6.35 -12.94 -5.12
N LYS A 198 6.19 -12.05 -4.13
CA LYS A 198 7.04 -12.00 -2.92
C LYS A 198 7.12 -13.36 -2.19
N GLY A 199 6.02 -14.10 -2.17
CA GLY A 199 5.98 -15.46 -1.62
C GLY A 199 6.83 -16.46 -2.43
N ARG A 200 6.82 -16.36 -3.76
CA ARG A 200 7.66 -17.17 -4.65
C ARG A 200 9.12 -16.75 -4.57
N LEU A 201 9.43 -15.45 -4.45
CA LEU A 201 10.77 -14.93 -4.21
C LEU A 201 11.37 -15.52 -2.91
N LYS A 202 10.64 -15.49 -1.80
CA LYS A 202 11.07 -16.13 -0.55
C LYS A 202 11.39 -17.61 -0.71
N ARG A 203 10.57 -18.37 -1.46
CA ARG A 203 10.85 -19.79 -1.73
C ARG A 203 12.11 -19.96 -2.58
N LYS A 204 12.35 -19.07 -3.55
CA LYS A 204 13.53 -19.08 -4.40
C LYS A 204 14.80 -18.74 -3.63
N LEU A 205 14.77 -17.76 -2.73
CA LEU A 205 15.86 -17.47 -1.79
C LEU A 205 16.22 -18.71 -0.96
N LYS A 206 15.23 -19.38 -0.36
CA LYS A 206 15.46 -20.63 0.41
C LYS A 206 16.04 -21.77 -0.44
N GLN A 207 15.58 -21.92 -1.68
CA GLN A 207 16.10 -22.92 -2.60
C GLN A 207 17.56 -22.62 -2.95
N TYR A 208 17.88 -21.35 -3.19
CA TYR A 208 19.23 -20.88 -3.50
C TYR A 208 20.19 -21.11 -2.31
N GLU A 209 19.78 -20.72 -1.09
CA GLU A 209 20.54 -21.00 0.14
C GLU A 209 20.82 -22.49 0.32
N LYS A 210 19.81 -23.34 0.08
CA LYS A 210 19.96 -24.80 0.21
C LYS A 210 20.93 -25.36 -0.83
N ALA A 211 20.88 -24.87 -2.08
CA ALA A 211 21.76 -25.31 -3.16
C ALA A 211 23.22 -24.91 -2.91
N ASN A 212 23.44 -23.69 -2.40
CA ASN A 212 24.78 -23.13 -2.17
C ASN A 212 25.20 -23.19 -0.69
N LYS A 213 24.60 -24.09 0.09
CA LYS A 213 24.81 -24.18 1.56
C LYS A 213 26.29 -24.33 1.94
N HIS A 214 27.07 -25.05 1.15
CA HIS A 214 28.49 -25.26 1.43
C HIS A 214 29.31 -23.97 1.19
N GLU A 215 29.02 -23.27 0.10
CA GLU A 215 29.66 -22.00 -0.24
C GLU A 215 29.35 -20.91 0.80
N PHE A 216 28.10 -20.79 1.24
CA PHE A 216 27.74 -19.84 2.30
C PHE A 216 28.45 -20.13 3.63
N LYS A 217 28.62 -21.41 3.99
CA LYS A 217 29.39 -21.80 5.18
C LYS A 217 30.87 -21.44 5.06
N LEU A 218 31.46 -21.62 3.88
CA LEU A 218 32.84 -21.20 3.59
C LEU A 218 32.99 -19.69 3.72
N LYS A 219 32.14 -18.91 3.06
CA LYS A 219 32.14 -17.43 3.16
C LYS A 219 31.94 -16.94 4.60
N GLN A 220 31.04 -17.57 5.37
CA GLN A 220 30.83 -17.23 6.78
C GLN A 220 32.07 -17.54 7.64
N LEU A 221 32.75 -18.66 7.38
CA LEU A 221 33.99 -19.02 8.06
C LEU A 221 35.12 -18.04 7.72
N GLU A 222 35.30 -17.71 6.44
CA GLU A 222 36.30 -16.74 5.98
C GLU A 222 36.10 -15.37 6.63
N ARG A 223 34.84 -14.91 6.74
CA ARG A 223 34.52 -13.65 7.40
C ARG A 223 34.87 -13.68 8.89
N ARG A 224 34.53 -14.74 9.60
CA ARG A 224 34.90 -14.91 11.02
C ARG A 224 36.42 -14.92 11.22
N LEU A 225 37.16 -15.55 10.32
CA LEU A 225 38.63 -15.57 10.38
C LEU A 225 39.23 -14.18 10.15
N ARG A 226 38.64 -13.36 9.25
CA ARG A 226 39.07 -11.98 9.01
C ARG A 226 38.76 -11.03 10.16
N GLU A 227 37.63 -11.22 10.86
CA GLU A 227 37.24 -10.37 12.00
C GLU A 227 38.09 -10.66 13.27
N ILE A 228 38.81 -11.78 13.31
CA ILE A 228 39.71 -12.17 14.42
C ILE A 228 41.16 -11.66 14.20
N SER A 229 41.53 -11.32 12.96
CA SER A 229 42.87 -10.81 12.59
C SER A 229 42.93 -9.29 12.64
#